data_AF-A0A8H7SQM3-F1
#
_entry.id   AF-A0A8H7SQM3-F1
#
_cell.length_a   1.000
_cell.length_b   1.000
_cell.length_c   1.000
_cell.angle_alpha   90.00
_cell.angle_beta   90.00
_cell.angle_gamma   90.00
#
_symmetry.space_group_name_H-M   'P 1'
#
loop_
_entity.id
_entity.type
_entity.pdbx_description
1 polymer ?
#
loop_
_entity_poly.entity_id
_entity_poly.type
_entity_poly.pdbx_seq_one_letter_code
_entity_poly.pdbx_strand_id
1 'polypeptide(L)'
;MATNHLLFRPPSLLELPLELLLKISEYLSFADLWYLATGSHHCRAVAYQIIWHRYRIDLSRPQLNAFNHIVHAALAYISRHGYNNKNNVIDQTIIQSVSNRLAVEIYDRSPLKNWEPCLDFFLDKTLGIILDHVFLDPLLDTVQKHTTFTDLIIKNRKTTSVILDQPVITNLSNNQQQQHSLMTEFYPTKVGRLMTSFLTTLYPTMIALFETEPTTEIHHRLLLNHINRHLDNLSSRYHNHHRRRLVLNASPRSARATALAAVQQHNLFLRLNFRILIRFIGTLVQTDLLSANDLEIITRQRIQFFFLTFQQVVHTNEQVQGEPIKSNVIQQQQQQQQQVSFYDSLKNKNHYCWQMWLEEIEFQMEIFLDLTRAVLLLQQDQIESATTTTTTTTTTNRSGDLSTVSTMLDNTVSALISTRSNNNNQQVPVALSPSTSSV
;
A
#
# COMPACT_ATOMS: atom_id res chain seq x y z
N MET A 1 -32.10 4.30 -61.98
CA MET A 1 -30.79 4.82 -61.50
C MET A 1 -30.92 5.11 -60.01
N ALA A 2 -30.53 4.15 -59.17
CA ALA A 2 -30.51 4.31 -57.72
C ALA A 2 -29.10 4.75 -57.31
N THR A 3 -28.98 5.98 -56.82
CA THR A 3 -27.74 6.52 -56.28
C THR A 3 -27.47 5.91 -54.92
N ASN A 4 -26.54 4.95 -54.88
CA ASN A 4 -25.95 4.44 -53.64
C ASN A 4 -25.21 5.58 -52.93
N HIS A 5 -25.89 6.29 -52.05
CA HIS A 5 -25.24 7.06 -51.01
C HIS A 5 -24.50 6.08 -50.10
N LEU A 6 -23.20 5.94 -50.32
CA LEU A 6 -22.27 5.38 -49.35
C LEU A 6 -22.36 6.24 -48.09
N LEU A 7 -23.24 5.83 -47.17
CA LEU A 7 -23.27 6.31 -45.81
C LEU A 7 -21.91 6.01 -45.20
N PHE A 8 -21.04 7.03 -45.18
CA PHE A 8 -19.82 7.04 -44.39
C PHE A 8 -20.23 6.82 -42.93
N ARG A 9 -20.16 5.57 -42.48
CA ARG A 9 -20.30 5.26 -41.06
C ARG A 9 -19.09 5.87 -40.37
N PRO A 10 -19.27 6.75 -39.37
CA PRO A 10 -18.13 7.25 -38.63
C PRO A 10 -17.36 6.05 -38.04
N PRO A 11 -16.01 6.08 -38.06
CA PRO A 11 -15.20 5.00 -37.53
C PRO A 11 -15.59 4.77 -36.07
N SER A 12 -15.89 3.52 -35.74
CA SER A 12 -16.30 3.15 -34.39
C SER A 12 -15.10 3.30 -33.46
N LEU A 13 -15.30 3.81 -32.24
CA LEU A 13 -14.26 3.82 -31.19
C LEU A 13 -13.67 2.41 -30.97
N LEU A 14 -14.46 1.38 -31.27
CA LEU A 14 -14.13 -0.03 -31.09
C LEU A 14 -13.26 -0.58 -32.24
N GLU A 15 -13.06 0.18 -33.32
CA GLU A 15 -12.14 -0.16 -34.41
C GLU A 15 -10.71 0.36 -34.14
N LEU A 16 -10.50 1.08 -33.03
CA LEU A 16 -9.16 1.51 -32.64
C LEU A 16 -8.26 0.31 -32.29
N PRO A 17 -6.97 0.37 -32.66
CA PRO A 17 -5.97 -0.59 -32.19
C PRO A 17 -5.96 -0.72 -30.67
N LEU A 18 -5.72 -1.94 -30.18
CA LEU A 18 -5.73 -2.26 -28.74
C LEU A 18 -4.74 -1.37 -27.97
N GLU A 19 -3.61 -0.99 -28.57
CA GLU A 19 -2.61 -0.13 -27.96
C GLU A 19 -3.14 1.27 -27.64
N LEU A 20 -3.99 1.82 -28.51
CA LEU A 20 -4.64 3.12 -28.27
C LEU A 20 -5.74 2.98 -27.21
N LEU A 21 -6.51 1.89 -27.26
CA LEU A 21 -7.51 1.60 -26.24
C LEU A 21 -6.88 1.43 -24.85
N LEU A 22 -5.72 0.77 -24.76
CA LEU A 22 -4.97 0.65 -23.51
C LEU A 22 -4.50 2.02 -22.99
N LYS A 23 -4.02 2.91 -23.86
CA LYS A 23 -3.67 4.28 -23.45
C LYS A 23 -4.88 5.09 -22.98
N ILE A 24 -6.02 4.99 -23.67
CA ILE A 24 -7.27 5.63 -23.23
C ILE A 24 -7.69 5.05 -21.88
N SER A 25 -7.53 3.74 -21.72
CA SER A 25 -7.93 3.06 -20.49
C SER A 25 -7.21 3.64 -19.28
N GLU A 26 -5.97 4.12 -19.36
CA GLU A 26 -5.22 4.71 -18.23
C GLU A 26 -6.00 5.83 -17.51
N TYR A 27 -6.93 6.49 -18.18
CA TYR A 27 -7.79 7.54 -17.63
C TYR A 27 -9.15 7.05 -17.10
N LEU A 28 -9.43 5.76 -17.26
CA LEU A 28 -10.65 5.09 -16.81
C LEU A 28 -10.34 4.26 -15.57
N SER A 29 -11.24 4.27 -14.60
CA SER A 29 -11.19 3.38 -13.44
C SER A 29 -11.64 1.96 -13.81
N PHE A 30 -11.36 0.99 -12.94
CA PHE A 30 -11.90 -0.37 -13.08
C PHE A 30 -13.43 -0.36 -13.24
N ALA A 31 -14.13 0.47 -12.45
CA ALA A 31 -15.58 0.58 -12.54
C ALA A 31 -16.02 1.07 -13.92
N ASP A 32 -15.38 2.09 -14.48
CA ASP A 32 -15.73 2.61 -15.82
C ASP A 32 -15.60 1.54 -16.90
N LEU A 33 -14.52 0.75 -16.83
CA LEU A 33 -14.29 -0.38 -17.73
C LEU A 33 -15.32 -1.50 -17.52
N TRP A 34 -15.72 -1.76 -16.27
CA TRP A 34 -16.76 -2.73 -15.96
C TRP A 34 -18.12 -2.30 -16.55
N TYR A 35 -18.52 -1.04 -16.39
CA TYR A 35 -19.76 -0.52 -16.97
C TYR A 35 -19.70 -0.42 -18.50
N LEU A 36 -18.52 -0.18 -19.08
CA LEU A 36 -18.34 -0.29 -20.53
C LEU A 36 -18.67 -1.73 -21.01
N ALA A 37 -18.28 -2.74 -20.23
CA ALA A 37 -18.53 -4.15 -20.56
C ALA A 37 -20.03 -4.54 -20.52
N THR A 38 -20.87 -3.77 -19.82
CA THR A 38 -22.32 -4.03 -19.75
C THR A 38 -23.11 -3.40 -20.90
N GLY A 39 -22.54 -2.43 -21.62
CA GLY A 39 -23.25 -1.67 -22.65
C GLY A 39 -23.56 -2.44 -23.95
N SER A 40 -22.67 -3.32 -24.42
CA SER A 40 -22.91 -4.16 -25.60
C SER A 40 -21.99 -5.39 -25.63
N HIS A 41 -22.29 -6.38 -26.49
CA HIS A 41 -21.42 -7.55 -26.66
C HIS A 41 -20.01 -7.17 -27.16
N HIS A 42 -19.93 -6.20 -28.06
CA HIS A 42 -18.64 -5.75 -28.60
C HIS A 42 -17.84 -4.96 -27.55
N CYS A 43 -18.50 -4.06 -26.81
CA CYS A 43 -17.87 -3.35 -25.70
C CYS A 43 -17.40 -4.32 -24.61
N ARG A 44 -18.15 -5.41 -24.36
CA ARG A 44 -17.73 -6.47 -23.42
C ARG A 44 -16.42 -7.12 -23.83
N ALA A 45 -16.30 -7.52 -25.09
CA ALA A 45 -15.07 -8.15 -25.58
C ALA A 45 -13.86 -7.21 -25.42
N VAL A 46 -14.02 -5.94 -25.80
CA VAL A 46 -12.97 -4.92 -25.68
C VAL A 46 -12.64 -4.64 -24.21
N ALA A 47 -13.64 -4.40 -23.37
CA ALA A 47 -13.44 -4.12 -21.95
C ALA A 47 -12.77 -5.28 -21.22
N TYR A 48 -13.14 -6.54 -21.53
CA TYR A 48 -12.49 -7.71 -20.94
C TYR A 48 -11.03 -7.85 -21.38
N GLN A 49 -10.70 -7.53 -22.63
CA GLN A 49 -9.31 -7.49 -23.09
C GLN A 49 -8.52 -6.40 -22.34
N ILE A 50 -9.08 -5.19 -22.21
CA ILE A 50 -8.43 -4.10 -21.48
C ILE A 50 -8.23 -4.47 -20.01
N ILE A 51 -9.26 -5.02 -19.35
CA ILE A 51 -9.20 -5.45 -17.94
C ILE A 51 -8.13 -6.54 -17.77
N TRP A 52 -8.08 -7.51 -18.69
CA TRP A 52 -7.05 -8.55 -18.66
C TRP A 52 -5.63 -7.96 -18.81
N HIS A 53 -5.42 -7.07 -19.78
CA HIS A 53 -4.08 -6.53 -20.04
C HIS A 53 -3.60 -5.58 -18.95
N ARG A 54 -4.48 -4.74 -18.41
CA ARG A 54 -4.16 -3.74 -17.39
C ARG A 54 -4.12 -4.34 -15.99
N TYR A 55 -5.16 -5.09 -15.61
CA TYR A 55 -5.35 -5.55 -14.24
C TYR A 55 -5.02 -7.03 -14.03
N ARG A 56 -4.76 -7.78 -15.11
CA ARG A 56 -4.50 -9.24 -15.05
C ARG A 56 -5.67 -10.06 -14.50
N ILE A 57 -6.88 -9.53 -14.60
CA ILE A 57 -8.12 -10.19 -14.19
C ILE A 57 -8.73 -10.88 -15.41
N ASP A 58 -8.80 -12.21 -15.40
CA ASP A 58 -9.41 -12.97 -16.50
C ASP A 58 -10.93 -13.00 -16.36
N LEU A 59 -11.61 -12.18 -17.17
CA LEU A 59 -13.07 -12.17 -17.24
C LEU A 59 -13.64 -12.99 -18.40
N SER A 60 -12.80 -13.64 -19.20
CA SER A 60 -13.20 -14.31 -20.45
C SER A 60 -14.08 -15.54 -20.24
N ARG A 61 -13.99 -16.19 -19.07
CA ARG A 61 -14.73 -17.42 -18.74
C ARG A 61 -15.62 -17.24 -17.50
N PRO A 62 -16.74 -16.48 -17.61
CA PRO A 62 -17.62 -16.19 -16.47
C PRO A 62 -18.22 -17.45 -15.85
N GLN A 63 -18.43 -18.52 -16.64
CA GLN A 63 -19.03 -19.76 -16.14
C GLN A 63 -18.10 -20.54 -15.20
N LEU A 64 -16.78 -20.46 -15.39
CA LEU A 64 -15.83 -21.16 -14.54
C LEU A 64 -15.59 -20.44 -13.20
N ASN A 65 -15.66 -19.11 -13.21
CA ASN A 65 -15.36 -18.26 -12.06
C ASN A 65 -16.54 -17.36 -11.70
N ALA A 66 -17.76 -17.90 -11.75
CA ALA A 66 -19.00 -17.12 -11.59
C ALA A 66 -19.02 -16.31 -10.28
N PHE A 67 -18.49 -16.88 -9.19
CA PHE A 67 -18.39 -16.18 -7.91
C PHE A 67 -17.43 -14.99 -7.98
N ASN A 68 -16.24 -15.16 -8.55
CA ASN A 68 -15.28 -14.05 -8.70
C ASN A 68 -15.89 -12.91 -9.51
N HIS A 69 -16.62 -13.21 -10.60
CA HIS A 69 -17.32 -12.20 -11.38
C HIS A 69 -18.34 -11.42 -10.54
N ILE A 70 -19.05 -12.08 -9.62
CA ILE A 70 -19.99 -11.41 -8.71
C ILE A 70 -19.23 -10.47 -7.77
N VAL A 71 -18.09 -10.90 -7.20
CA VAL A 71 -17.28 -10.03 -6.33
C VAL A 71 -16.74 -8.84 -7.12
N HIS A 72 -16.15 -9.04 -8.31
CA HIS A 72 -15.70 -7.94 -9.17
C HIS A 72 -16.83 -6.98 -9.54
N ALA A 73 -18.04 -7.50 -9.82
CA ALA A 73 -19.22 -6.68 -10.10
C ALA A 73 -19.64 -5.83 -8.89
N ALA A 74 -19.67 -6.45 -7.70
CA ALA A 74 -19.99 -5.77 -6.45
C ALA A 74 -19.03 -4.62 -6.18
N LEU A 75 -17.73 -4.84 -6.38
CA LEU A 75 -16.70 -3.82 -6.15
C LEU A 75 -16.70 -2.72 -7.22
N ALA A 76 -17.00 -3.04 -8.48
CA ALA A 76 -17.25 -2.02 -9.52
C ALA A 76 -18.45 -1.14 -9.16
N TYR A 77 -19.53 -1.74 -8.66
CA TYR A 77 -20.73 -1.02 -8.24
C TYR A 77 -20.45 -0.10 -7.04
N ILE A 78 -19.78 -0.61 -6.00
CA ILE A 78 -19.37 0.18 -4.83
C ILE A 78 -18.43 1.32 -5.24
N SER A 79 -17.46 1.06 -6.13
CA SER A 79 -16.52 2.10 -6.57
C SER A 79 -17.22 3.24 -7.32
N ARG A 80 -18.28 2.92 -8.07
CA ARG A 80 -19.08 3.90 -8.85
C ARG A 80 -20.10 4.67 -7.99
N HIS A 81 -20.75 3.99 -7.05
CA HIS A 81 -21.93 4.51 -6.34
C HIS A 81 -21.74 4.68 -4.83
N GLY A 82 -20.66 4.15 -4.25
CA GLY A 82 -20.38 4.18 -2.82
C GLY A 82 -19.97 5.55 -2.28
N TYR A 83 -19.74 6.54 -3.16
CA TYR A 83 -19.53 7.93 -2.76
C TYR A 83 -20.67 8.81 -3.20
N ASN A 84 -21.11 9.68 -2.31
CA ASN A 84 -21.96 10.79 -2.67
C ASN A 84 -21.13 11.85 -3.41
N ASN A 85 -21.40 12.03 -4.71
CA ASN A 85 -20.69 12.93 -5.62
C ASN A 85 -20.60 14.38 -5.13
N LYS A 86 -21.48 14.81 -4.21
CA LYS A 86 -21.49 16.19 -3.71
C LYS A 86 -20.49 16.44 -2.58
N ASN A 87 -20.30 15.46 -1.69
CA ASN A 87 -19.59 15.68 -0.42
C ASN A 87 -18.38 14.73 -0.23
N ASN A 88 -18.12 13.81 -1.17
CA ASN A 88 -17.10 12.76 -1.03
C ASN A 88 -17.24 11.92 0.27
N VAL A 89 -18.47 11.88 0.80
CA VAL A 89 -18.84 11.05 1.95
C VAL A 89 -19.28 9.69 1.43
N ILE A 90 -18.92 8.64 2.16
CA ILE A 90 -19.30 7.27 1.84
C ILE A 90 -20.80 7.09 2.08
N ASP A 91 -21.51 6.59 1.06
CA ASP A 91 -22.90 6.21 1.18
C ASP A 91 -23.01 4.81 1.80
N GLN A 92 -23.23 4.79 3.11
CA GLN A 92 -23.34 3.54 3.88
C GLN A 92 -24.54 2.69 3.45
N THR A 93 -25.58 3.26 2.84
CA THR A 93 -26.74 2.48 2.39
C THR A 93 -26.40 1.58 1.21
N ILE A 94 -25.61 2.10 0.27
CA ILE A 94 -25.10 1.35 -0.87
C ILE A 94 -24.15 0.25 -0.41
N ILE A 95 -23.22 0.57 0.49
CA ILE A 95 -22.28 -0.41 1.04
C ILE A 95 -23.04 -1.53 1.74
N GLN A 96 -23.97 -1.21 2.66
CA GLN A 96 -24.78 -2.20 3.36
C GLN A 96 -25.60 -3.07 2.40
N SER A 97 -26.22 -2.48 1.38
CA SER A 97 -27.00 -3.22 0.39
C SER A 97 -26.15 -4.26 -0.35
N VAL A 98 -24.95 -3.86 -0.79
CA VAL A 98 -24.03 -4.75 -1.50
C VAL A 98 -23.45 -5.81 -0.56
N SER A 99 -23.09 -5.44 0.67
CA SER A 99 -22.60 -6.37 1.69
C SER A 99 -23.64 -7.44 2.00
N ASN A 100 -24.90 -7.04 2.22
CA ASN A 100 -26.00 -7.97 2.44
C ASN A 100 -26.20 -8.92 1.27
N ARG A 101 -26.19 -8.39 0.04
CA ARG A 101 -26.37 -9.23 -1.15
C ARG A 101 -25.24 -10.23 -1.34
N LEU A 102 -23.99 -9.81 -1.13
CA LEU A 102 -22.84 -10.69 -1.23
C LEU A 102 -22.83 -11.76 -0.13
N ALA A 103 -23.17 -11.38 1.11
CA ALA A 103 -23.24 -12.31 2.22
C ALA A 103 -24.30 -13.40 2.00
N VAL A 104 -25.49 -13.02 1.51
CA VAL A 104 -26.54 -13.97 1.11
C VAL A 104 -26.06 -14.88 -0.02
N GLU A 105 -25.36 -14.35 -1.02
CA GLU A 105 -24.83 -15.17 -2.12
C GLU A 105 -23.79 -16.19 -1.63
N ILE A 106 -22.96 -15.85 -0.63
CA ILE A 106 -22.04 -16.80 0.00
C ILE A 106 -22.82 -17.86 0.79
N TYR A 107 -23.83 -17.43 1.54
CA TYR A 107 -24.69 -18.32 2.33
C TYR A 107 -25.44 -19.32 1.46
N ASP A 108 -26.10 -18.86 0.39
CA ASP A 108 -26.88 -19.70 -0.54
C ASP A 108 -26.02 -20.75 -1.27
N ARG A 109 -24.71 -20.47 -1.43
CA ARG A 109 -23.73 -21.38 -2.05
C ARG A 109 -23.06 -22.32 -1.05
N SER A 110 -23.30 -22.13 0.24
CA SER A 110 -22.72 -22.94 1.30
C SER A 110 -23.71 -24.06 1.71
N PRO A 111 -23.22 -25.27 2.00
CA PRO A 111 -24.10 -26.35 2.46
C PRO A 111 -24.64 -26.04 3.86
N LEU A 112 -25.83 -26.55 4.20
CA LEU A 112 -26.42 -26.35 5.54
C LEU A 112 -25.63 -27.03 6.67
N LYS A 113 -24.78 -28.01 6.34
CA LYS A 113 -23.91 -28.74 7.28
C LYS A 113 -22.49 -28.70 6.77
N ASN A 114 -21.51 -28.61 7.67
CA ASN A 114 -20.08 -28.52 7.35
C ASN A 114 -19.79 -27.36 6.37
N TRP A 115 -20.34 -26.18 6.65
CA TRP A 115 -20.21 -24.99 5.81
C TRP A 115 -18.84 -24.33 5.91
N GLU A 116 -18.05 -24.63 6.94
CA GLU A 116 -16.80 -23.97 7.27
C GLU A 116 -15.78 -23.98 6.12
N PRO A 117 -15.54 -25.11 5.41
CA PRO A 117 -14.61 -25.14 4.28
C PRO A 117 -15.11 -24.33 3.08
N CYS A 118 -16.43 -24.29 2.86
CA CYS A 118 -17.03 -23.49 1.80
C CYS A 118 -16.92 -22.00 2.13
N LEU A 119 -17.18 -21.62 3.37
CA LEU A 119 -17.01 -20.26 3.83
C LEU A 119 -15.54 -19.82 3.73
N ASP A 120 -14.59 -20.66 4.16
CA ASP A 120 -13.16 -20.40 4.03
C ASP A 120 -12.78 -20.13 2.57
N PHE A 121 -13.25 -20.97 1.64
CA PHE A 121 -13.01 -20.78 0.21
C PHE A 121 -13.62 -19.48 -0.33
N PHE A 122 -14.88 -19.18 -0.03
CA PHE A 122 -15.55 -17.98 -0.55
C PHE A 122 -14.99 -16.69 0.06
N LEU A 123 -14.63 -16.71 1.35
CA LEU A 123 -13.96 -15.59 1.99
C LEU A 123 -12.54 -15.39 1.48
N ASP A 124 -11.77 -16.46 1.22
CA ASP A 124 -10.43 -16.35 0.60
C ASP A 124 -10.51 -15.65 -0.76
N LYS A 125 -11.50 -16.04 -1.59
CA LYS A 125 -11.74 -15.37 -2.88
C LYS A 125 -12.17 -13.92 -2.71
N THR A 126 -13.10 -13.67 -1.79
CA THR A 126 -13.66 -12.33 -1.57
C THR A 126 -12.59 -11.37 -1.07
N LEU A 127 -11.86 -11.74 -0.02
CA LEU A 127 -10.79 -10.95 0.58
C LEU A 127 -9.65 -10.74 -0.41
N GLY A 128 -9.21 -11.80 -1.12
CA GLY A 128 -8.18 -11.69 -2.14
C GLY A 128 -8.55 -10.67 -3.22
N ILE A 129 -9.78 -10.74 -3.75
CA ILE A 129 -10.26 -9.78 -4.76
C ILE A 129 -10.34 -8.37 -4.18
N ILE A 130 -10.91 -8.18 -2.97
CA ILE A 130 -11.01 -6.87 -2.32
C ILE A 130 -9.62 -6.23 -2.16
N LEU A 131 -8.65 -6.98 -1.66
CA LEU A 131 -7.28 -6.47 -1.48
C LEU A 131 -6.64 -6.13 -2.83
N ASP A 132 -6.81 -6.96 -3.85
CA ASP A 132 -6.31 -6.65 -5.20
C ASP A 132 -6.90 -5.32 -5.73
N HIS A 133 -8.19 -5.05 -5.49
CA HIS A 133 -8.86 -3.80 -5.89
C HIS A 133 -8.27 -2.55 -5.25
N VAL A 134 -7.75 -2.64 -4.02
CA VAL A 134 -7.06 -1.52 -3.37
C VAL A 134 -5.85 -1.05 -4.19
N PHE A 135 -5.26 -1.91 -5.02
CA PHE A 135 -4.04 -1.65 -5.80
C PHE A 135 -4.25 -1.43 -7.30
N LEU A 136 -5.48 -1.49 -7.84
CA LEU A 136 -5.68 -1.47 -9.29
C LEU A 136 -5.45 -0.08 -9.92
N ASP A 137 -5.87 0.99 -9.26
CA ASP A 137 -5.85 2.35 -9.83
C ASP A 137 -5.07 3.38 -8.98
N PRO A 138 -3.81 3.10 -8.58
CA PRO A 138 -3.04 3.94 -7.65
C PRO A 138 -2.69 5.32 -8.22
N LEU A 139 -2.79 5.50 -9.55
CA LEU A 139 -2.51 6.76 -10.24
C LEU A 139 -3.73 7.67 -10.35
N LEU A 140 -4.94 7.10 -10.32
CA LEU A 140 -6.18 7.87 -10.34
C LEU A 140 -6.58 8.34 -8.93
N ASP A 141 -5.91 7.79 -7.92
CA ASP A 141 -6.23 7.95 -6.51
C ASP A 141 -4.94 8.20 -5.72
N THR A 142 -4.35 9.39 -5.94
CA THR A 142 -3.02 9.69 -5.41
C THR A 142 -3.06 9.84 -3.91
N VAL A 143 -2.34 8.96 -3.22
CA VAL A 143 -1.99 9.12 -1.80
C VAL A 143 -1.25 10.45 -1.65
N GLN A 144 -1.78 11.36 -0.84
CA GLN A 144 -1.13 12.64 -0.57
C GLN A 144 0.31 12.38 -0.09
N LYS A 145 1.30 12.87 -0.83
CA LYS A 145 2.69 12.87 -0.39
C LYS A 145 2.79 13.79 0.81
N HIS A 146 3.47 13.34 1.87
CA HIS A 146 3.95 14.29 2.86
C HIS A 146 4.83 15.27 2.10
N THR A 147 4.53 16.56 2.17
CA THR A 147 5.31 17.58 1.45
C THR A 147 6.77 17.40 1.82
N THR A 148 7.58 16.89 0.89
CA THR A 148 9.01 16.72 1.14
C THR A 148 9.64 18.11 1.26
N PHE A 149 10.68 18.22 2.07
CA PHE A 149 11.45 19.46 2.24
C PHE A 149 11.94 20.02 0.88
N THR A 150 12.20 19.12 -0.07
CA THR A 150 12.58 19.41 -1.45
C THR A 150 11.47 20.08 -2.26
N ASP A 151 10.21 19.66 -2.11
CA ASP A 151 9.06 20.29 -2.76
C ASP A 151 8.83 21.71 -2.22
N LEU A 152 9.07 21.94 -0.93
CA LEU A 152 9.02 23.27 -0.31
C LEU A 152 10.12 24.19 -0.88
N ILE A 153 11.33 23.69 -1.11
CA ILE A 153 12.43 24.47 -1.72
C ILE A 153 12.13 24.82 -3.18
N ILE A 154 11.58 23.90 -3.97
CA ILE A 154 11.25 24.14 -5.38
C ILE A 154 10.08 25.12 -5.51
N LYS A 155 9.08 25.01 -4.63
CA LYS A 155 7.94 25.93 -4.60
C LYS A 155 8.38 27.34 -4.18
N ASN A 156 9.26 27.46 -3.18
CA ASN A 156 9.85 28.73 -2.77
C ASN A 156 10.73 29.35 -3.87
N ARG A 157 11.45 28.55 -4.67
CA ARG A 157 12.23 29.08 -5.81
C ARG A 157 11.35 29.62 -6.94
N LYS A 158 10.19 29.02 -7.20
CA LYS A 158 9.26 29.52 -8.23
C LYS A 158 8.51 30.79 -7.81
N THR A 159 8.27 31.00 -6.52
CA THR A 159 7.68 32.26 -6.01
C THR A 159 8.69 33.40 -5.87
N THR A 160 9.99 33.11 -5.87
CA THR A 160 11.04 34.15 -5.75
C THR A 160 11.50 34.71 -7.10
N SER A 161 11.04 34.17 -8.23
CA SER A 161 11.49 34.62 -9.56
C SER A 161 10.48 35.48 -10.34
N VAL A 162 9.40 35.98 -9.70
CA VAL A 162 8.33 36.73 -10.41
C VAL A 162 7.94 38.06 -9.72
N ILE A 163 8.69 38.58 -8.75
CA ILE A 163 8.32 39.85 -8.10
C ILE A 163 9.53 40.79 -8.00
N LEU A 164 9.78 41.50 -9.09
CA LEU A 164 10.20 42.90 -9.00
C LEU A 164 8.95 43.73 -9.33
N ASP A 165 8.64 44.69 -8.46
CA ASP A 165 7.62 45.74 -8.61
C ASP A 165 6.16 45.41 -8.22
N GLN A 166 5.89 45.30 -6.91
CA GLN A 166 4.72 45.94 -6.27
C GLN A 166 4.77 45.90 -4.73
N PRO A 167 4.23 46.92 -4.03
CA PRO A 167 4.37 47.05 -2.59
C PRO A 167 3.39 46.14 -1.82
N VAL A 168 3.94 45.58 -0.76
CA VAL A 168 3.33 44.65 0.20
C VAL A 168 2.23 45.35 1.01
N ILE A 169 1.00 44.88 0.87
CA ILE A 169 -0.08 45.10 1.84
C ILE A 169 -0.67 43.74 2.23
N THR A 170 -0.40 43.38 3.50
CA THR A 170 -1.13 42.49 4.42
C THR A 170 -1.76 41.21 3.88
N ASN A 171 -1.31 40.05 4.40
CA ASN A 171 -2.18 38.92 4.75
C ASN A 171 -1.43 37.98 5.72
N LEU A 172 -1.41 38.35 7.01
CA LEU A 172 -0.84 37.53 8.09
C LEU A 172 -1.84 36.51 8.69
N SER A 173 -3.05 36.39 8.12
CA SER A 173 -4.15 35.59 8.68
C SER A 173 -4.31 34.17 8.10
N ASN A 174 -3.51 33.75 7.11
CA ASN A 174 -3.69 32.44 6.45
C ASN A 174 -2.85 31.28 7.04
N ASN A 175 -2.03 31.53 8.06
CA ASN A 175 -1.15 30.50 8.62
C ASN A 175 -1.80 29.60 9.68
N GLN A 176 -2.97 29.96 10.24
CA GLN A 176 -3.65 29.10 11.23
C GLN A 176 -4.50 27.99 10.61
N GLN A 177 -5.01 28.15 9.38
CA GLN A 177 -5.72 27.05 8.68
C GLN A 177 -4.76 26.00 8.09
N GLN A 178 -3.50 26.35 7.81
CA GLN A 178 -2.51 25.36 7.33
C GLN A 178 -2.00 24.43 8.43
N GLN A 179 -2.02 24.86 9.71
CA GLN A 179 -1.63 23.99 10.82
C GLN A 179 -2.70 22.94 11.17
N HIS A 180 -3.99 23.27 11.03
CA HIS A 180 -5.06 22.28 11.16
C HIS A 180 -5.15 21.32 9.95
N SER A 181 -4.71 21.74 8.77
CA SER A 181 -4.70 20.90 7.56
C SER A 181 -3.53 19.91 7.50
N LEU A 182 -2.47 20.09 8.29
CA LEU A 182 -1.32 19.17 8.35
C LEU A 182 -1.60 17.91 9.19
N MET A 183 -2.65 17.95 10.02
CA MET A 183 -3.02 16.88 10.95
C MET A 183 -4.19 16.01 10.49
N THR A 184 -4.93 16.39 9.45
CA THR A 184 -6.34 15.95 9.36
C THR A 184 -6.69 14.82 8.39
N GLU A 185 -5.82 14.34 7.50
CA GLU A 185 -6.26 13.29 6.57
C GLU A 185 -5.21 12.17 6.38
N PHE A 186 -5.12 11.28 7.36
CA PHE A 186 -4.67 9.91 7.09
C PHE A 186 -5.82 9.18 6.39
N TYR A 187 -5.89 9.30 5.07
CA TYR A 187 -6.72 8.43 4.26
C TYR A 187 -5.87 7.48 3.42
N PRO A 188 -6.29 6.22 3.29
CA PRO A 188 -5.81 5.36 2.22
C PRO A 188 -6.29 5.96 0.89
N THR A 189 -6.08 5.23 -0.20
CA THR A 189 -6.76 5.53 -1.46
C THR A 189 -8.28 5.63 -1.22
N LYS A 190 -8.98 6.51 -1.93
CA LYS A 190 -10.45 6.53 -2.03
C LYS A 190 -11.03 5.12 -2.20
N VAL A 191 -10.42 4.28 -3.04
CA VAL A 191 -10.79 2.86 -3.17
C VAL A 191 -10.51 2.10 -1.88
N GLY A 192 -9.33 2.24 -1.28
CA GLY A 192 -8.99 1.62 0.00
C GLY A 192 -9.98 1.96 1.12
N ARG A 193 -10.44 3.21 1.19
CA ARG A 193 -11.42 3.67 2.18
C ARG A 193 -12.79 3.01 1.96
N LEU A 194 -13.23 2.89 0.71
CA LEU A 194 -14.45 2.13 0.38
C LEU A 194 -14.29 0.66 0.72
N MET A 195 -13.15 0.04 0.40
CA MET A 195 -12.91 -1.37 0.67
C MET A 195 -12.87 -1.65 2.17
N THR A 196 -12.24 -0.78 2.98
CA THR A 196 -12.31 -0.88 4.44
C THR A 196 -13.75 -0.77 4.91
N SER A 197 -14.50 0.26 4.48
CA SER A 197 -15.91 0.41 4.86
C SER A 197 -16.78 -0.76 4.41
N PHE A 198 -16.46 -1.37 3.27
CA PHE A 198 -17.16 -2.55 2.78
C PHE A 198 -16.87 -3.78 3.64
N LEU A 199 -15.61 -4.00 4.02
CA LEU A 199 -15.22 -5.09 4.92
C LEU A 199 -15.84 -4.93 6.31
N THR A 200 -15.85 -3.72 6.87
CA THR A 200 -16.46 -3.46 8.19
C THR A 200 -17.96 -3.68 8.20
N THR A 201 -18.63 -3.52 7.05
CA THR A 201 -20.05 -3.84 6.92
C THR A 201 -20.29 -5.31 6.58
N LEU A 202 -19.48 -5.91 5.72
CA LEU A 202 -19.62 -7.31 5.29
C LEU A 202 -19.39 -8.28 6.46
N TYR A 203 -18.37 -8.04 7.28
CA TYR A 203 -17.96 -8.95 8.35
C TYR A 203 -19.09 -9.20 9.38
N PRO A 204 -19.73 -8.19 9.98
CA PRO A 204 -20.87 -8.39 10.87
C PRO A 204 -22.06 -9.09 10.19
N THR A 205 -22.30 -8.82 8.90
CA THR A 205 -23.36 -9.51 8.15
C THR A 205 -23.06 -11.00 7.99
N MET A 206 -21.79 -11.36 7.75
CA MET A 206 -21.37 -12.76 7.71
C MET A 206 -21.55 -13.44 9.07
N ILE A 207 -21.18 -12.77 10.17
CA ILE A 207 -21.43 -13.27 11.53
C ILE A 207 -22.92 -13.46 11.79
N ALA A 208 -23.79 -12.60 11.25
CA ALA A 208 -25.24 -12.72 11.46
C ALA A 208 -25.87 -13.90 10.70
N LEU A 209 -25.29 -14.29 9.55
CA LEU A 209 -25.79 -15.40 8.72
C LEU A 209 -25.20 -16.75 9.12
N PHE A 210 -23.98 -16.76 9.62
CA PHE A 210 -23.26 -17.95 10.08
C PHE A 210 -23.15 -17.94 11.62
N GLU A 211 -22.47 -18.93 12.20
CA GLU A 211 -22.17 -18.90 13.64
C GLU A 211 -20.96 -17.99 13.93
N THR A 212 -20.97 -17.25 15.03
CA THR A 212 -19.91 -16.28 15.40
C THR A 212 -18.52 -16.91 15.43
N GLU A 213 -18.43 -18.08 16.03
CA GLU A 213 -17.30 -19.00 15.93
C GLU A 213 -17.78 -20.20 15.10
N PRO A 214 -17.07 -20.63 14.05
CA PRO A 214 -15.69 -20.30 13.62
C PRO A 214 -15.53 -19.12 12.65
N THR A 215 -16.60 -18.40 12.27
CA THR A 215 -16.55 -17.36 11.22
C THR A 215 -15.52 -16.27 11.50
N THR A 216 -15.42 -15.83 12.77
CA THR A 216 -14.45 -14.81 13.19
C THR A 216 -13.01 -15.24 12.99
N GLU A 217 -12.67 -16.47 13.39
CA GLU A 217 -11.33 -17.03 13.24
C GLU A 217 -10.96 -17.19 11.76
N ILE A 218 -11.89 -17.68 10.94
CA ILE A 218 -11.70 -17.84 9.49
C ILE A 218 -11.43 -16.49 8.84
N HIS A 219 -12.29 -15.49 9.08
CA HIS A 219 -12.14 -14.16 8.51
C HIS A 219 -10.79 -13.53 8.91
N HIS A 220 -10.47 -13.55 10.20
CA HIS A 220 -9.25 -12.95 10.72
C HIS A 220 -7.98 -13.63 10.16
N ARG A 221 -7.93 -14.97 10.17
CA ARG A 221 -6.83 -15.75 9.60
C ARG A 221 -6.63 -15.45 8.11
N LEU A 222 -7.71 -15.43 7.33
CA LEU A 222 -7.63 -15.16 5.90
C LEU A 222 -7.19 -13.73 5.60
N LEU A 223 -7.72 -12.74 6.32
CA LEU A 223 -7.33 -11.34 6.16
C LEU A 223 -5.83 -11.16 6.40
N LEU A 224 -5.30 -11.69 7.50
CA LEU A 224 -3.87 -11.67 7.80
C LEU A 224 -3.05 -12.39 6.74
N ASN A 225 -3.50 -13.56 6.27
CA ASN A 225 -2.80 -14.31 5.22
C ASN A 225 -2.69 -13.50 3.92
N HIS A 226 -3.75 -12.83 3.48
CA HIS A 226 -3.69 -11.99 2.30
C HIS A 226 -2.77 -10.78 2.48
N ILE A 227 -2.85 -10.08 3.62
CA ILE A 227 -1.97 -8.95 3.94
C ILE A 227 -0.50 -9.39 3.90
N ASN A 228 -0.17 -10.49 4.58
CA ASN A 228 1.17 -11.05 4.61
C ASN A 228 1.66 -11.43 3.21
N ARG A 229 0.81 -12.05 2.39
CA ARG A 229 1.13 -12.39 1.00
C ARG A 229 1.42 -11.15 0.15
N HIS A 230 0.68 -10.06 0.33
CA HIS A 230 0.95 -8.80 -0.36
C HIS A 230 2.26 -8.15 0.10
N LEU A 231 2.54 -8.16 1.41
CA LEU A 231 3.82 -7.69 1.96
C LEU A 231 4.98 -8.49 1.40
N ASP A 232 4.92 -9.82 1.42
CA ASP A 232 5.98 -10.70 0.93
C ASP A 232 6.22 -10.51 -0.57
N ASN A 233 5.15 -10.37 -1.36
CA ASN A 233 5.25 -10.10 -2.80
C ASN A 233 5.90 -8.74 -3.08
N LEU A 234 5.45 -7.68 -2.40
CA LEU A 234 6.02 -6.34 -2.56
C LEU A 234 7.49 -6.29 -2.12
N SER A 235 7.83 -6.90 -0.98
CA SER A 235 9.21 -7.05 -0.50
C SER A 235 10.08 -7.76 -1.53
N SER A 236 9.63 -8.93 -2.02
CA SER A 236 10.37 -9.69 -3.03
C SER A 236 10.57 -8.88 -4.31
N ARG A 237 9.54 -8.16 -4.80
CA ARG A 237 9.66 -7.30 -5.98
C ARG A 237 10.61 -6.13 -5.75
N TYR A 238 10.56 -5.51 -4.56
CA TYR A 238 11.44 -4.42 -4.16
C TYR A 238 12.91 -4.87 -4.07
N HIS A 239 13.18 -5.98 -3.37
CA HIS A 239 14.53 -6.53 -3.27
C HIS A 239 15.09 -6.97 -4.63
N ASN A 240 14.27 -7.62 -5.45
CA ASN A 240 14.64 -7.99 -6.82
C ASN A 240 14.91 -6.75 -7.69
N HIS A 241 14.12 -5.69 -7.53
CA HIS A 241 14.33 -4.42 -8.21
C HIS A 241 15.70 -3.82 -7.87
N HIS A 242 16.05 -3.73 -6.59
CA HIS A 242 17.34 -3.20 -6.15
C HIS A 242 18.51 -4.07 -6.58
N ARG A 243 18.36 -5.40 -6.52
CA ARG A 243 19.36 -6.34 -7.07
C ARG A 243 19.61 -6.10 -8.56
N ARG A 244 18.54 -5.92 -9.36
CA ARG A 244 18.66 -5.60 -10.80
C ARG A 244 19.30 -4.23 -11.04
N ARG A 245 18.92 -3.20 -10.27
CA ARG A 245 19.50 -1.85 -10.36
C ARG A 245 21.00 -1.86 -10.08
N LEU A 246 21.46 -2.66 -9.11
CA LEU A 246 22.89 -2.86 -8.83
C LEU A 246 23.63 -3.48 -10.02
N VAL A 247 23.10 -4.55 -10.62
CA VAL A 247 23.69 -5.19 -11.80
C VAL A 247 23.76 -4.20 -12.99
N LEU A 248 22.70 -3.43 -13.21
CA LEU A 248 22.67 -2.41 -14.28
C LEU A 248 23.72 -1.31 -14.06
N ASN A 249 23.97 -0.90 -12.81
CA ASN A 249 25.00 0.11 -12.54
C ASN A 249 26.44 -0.38 -12.77
N ALA A 250 26.66 -1.69 -12.73
CA ALA A 250 27.92 -2.32 -13.10
C ALA A 250 28.09 -2.49 -14.62
N SER A 251 27.04 -2.25 -15.41
CA SER A 251 27.03 -2.44 -16.87
C SER A 251 27.53 -1.20 -17.66
N PRO A 252 27.90 -1.37 -18.95
CA PRO A 252 28.45 -0.30 -19.79
C PRO A 252 27.51 0.92 -19.97
N ARG A 253 28.09 2.12 -20.14
CA ARG A 253 27.37 3.41 -20.15
C ARG A 253 26.27 3.54 -21.22
N SER A 254 26.39 2.88 -22.37
CA SER A 254 25.45 3.02 -23.50
C SER A 254 24.06 2.41 -23.25
N ALA A 255 23.96 1.36 -22.42
CA ALA A 255 22.68 0.75 -22.03
C ALA A 255 22.00 1.42 -20.82
N ARG A 256 22.67 2.39 -20.19
CA ARG A 256 22.35 2.86 -18.85
C ARG A 256 21.29 3.96 -18.82
N ALA A 257 21.26 4.88 -19.78
CA ALA A 257 20.40 6.06 -19.73
C ALA A 257 18.89 5.74 -19.78
N THR A 258 18.44 4.98 -20.79
CA THR A 258 17.01 4.61 -20.93
C THR A 258 16.58 3.60 -19.86
N ALA A 259 17.46 2.68 -19.48
CA ALA A 259 17.18 1.69 -18.43
C ALA A 259 17.02 2.35 -17.05
N LEU A 260 17.80 3.38 -16.73
CA LEU A 260 17.72 4.08 -15.44
C LEU A 260 16.37 4.78 -15.24
N ALA A 261 15.82 5.43 -16.27
CA ALA A 261 14.52 6.10 -16.16
C ALA A 261 13.39 5.10 -15.87
N ALA A 262 13.36 3.98 -16.60
CA ALA A 262 12.38 2.91 -16.37
C ALA A 262 12.53 2.26 -14.97
N VAL A 263 13.77 2.08 -14.53
CA VAL A 263 14.08 1.57 -13.18
C VAL A 263 13.60 2.55 -12.10
N GLN A 264 13.84 3.85 -12.25
CA GLN A 264 13.36 4.85 -11.30
C GLN A 264 11.83 4.88 -11.21
N GLN A 265 11.14 4.84 -12.35
CA GLN A 265 9.67 4.76 -12.38
C GLN A 265 9.15 3.50 -11.68
N HIS A 266 9.81 2.35 -11.89
CA HIS A 266 9.45 1.12 -11.21
C HIS A 266 9.63 1.21 -9.68
N ASN A 267 10.70 1.85 -9.21
CA ASN A 267 10.92 2.08 -7.78
C ASN A 267 9.80 2.92 -7.17
N LEU A 268 9.44 4.04 -7.83
CA LEU A 268 8.35 4.90 -7.37
C LEU A 268 7.02 4.15 -7.29
N PHE A 269 6.74 3.31 -8.27
CA PHE A 269 5.52 2.48 -8.28
C PHE A 269 5.51 1.45 -7.13
N LEU A 270 6.62 0.77 -6.87
CA LEU A 270 6.73 -0.19 -5.76
C LEU A 270 6.56 0.50 -4.40
N ARG A 271 7.20 1.65 -4.21
CA ARG A 271 7.06 2.46 -2.99
C ARG A 271 5.64 2.96 -2.79
N LEU A 272 5.00 3.44 -3.86
CA LEU A 272 3.61 3.87 -3.82
C LEU A 272 2.68 2.72 -3.39
N ASN A 273 2.80 1.55 -4.01
CA ASN A 273 1.98 0.39 -3.64
C ASN A 273 2.22 -0.08 -2.21
N PHE A 274 3.48 -0.09 -1.77
CA PHE A 274 3.79 -0.42 -0.38
C PHE A 274 3.16 0.58 0.58
N ARG A 275 3.26 1.87 0.30
CA ARG A 275 2.63 2.92 1.11
C ARG A 275 1.10 2.81 1.13
N ILE A 276 0.48 2.50 -0.01
CA ILE A 276 -0.96 2.21 -0.10
C ILE A 276 -1.33 1.05 0.82
N LEU A 277 -0.57 -0.05 0.79
CA LEU A 277 -0.79 -1.21 1.66
C LEU A 277 -0.66 -0.84 3.14
N ILE A 278 0.38 -0.09 3.52
CA ILE A 278 0.57 0.36 4.91
C ILE A 278 -0.60 1.22 5.38
N ARG A 279 -1.06 2.16 4.56
CA ARG A 279 -2.22 3.00 4.90
C ARG A 279 -3.50 2.18 5.02
N PHE A 280 -3.69 1.21 4.14
CA PHE A 280 -4.81 0.29 4.20
C PHE A 280 -4.79 -0.59 5.47
N ILE A 281 -3.63 -1.13 5.85
CA ILE A 281 -3.46 -1.84 7.13
C ILE A 281 -3.82 -0.91 8.29
N GLY A 282 -3.33 0.34 8.26
CA GLY A 282 -3.66 1.35 9.27
C GLY A 282 -5.16 1.58 9.41
N THR A 283 -5.90 1.68 8.30
CA THR A 283 -7.37 1.81 8.37
C THR A 283 -8.08 0.56 8.84
N LEU A 284 -7.58 -0.63 8.49
CA LEU A 284 -8.14 -1.88 9.03
C LEU A 284 -8.04 -1.92 10.56
N VAL A 285 -6.90 -1.48 11.11
CA VAL A 285 -6.68 -1.37 12.56
C VAL A 285 -7.61 -0.34 13.20
N GLN A 286 -7.78 0.83 12.58
CA GLN A 286 -8.72 1.86 13.05
C GLN A 286 -10.17 1.39 13.11
N THR A 287 -10.53 0.41 12.27
CA THR A 287 -11.88 -0.16 12.22
C THR A 287 -12.04 -1.47 12.98
N ASP A 288 -11.09 -1.82 13.85
CA ASP A 288 -11.06 -3.05 14.64
C ASP A 288 -11.14 -4.36 13.80
N LEU A 289 -10.88 -4.30 12.49
CA LEU A 289 -10.74 -5.49 11.64
C LEU A 289 -9.38 -6.19 11.86
N LEU A 290 -8.41 -5.44 12.38
CA LEU A 290 -7.12 -5.93 12.88
C LEU A 290 -6.89 -5.34 14.27
N SER A 291 -6.28 -6.13 15.16
CA SER A 291 -5.89 -5.65 16.48
C SER A 291 -4.59 -4.84 16.43
N ALA A 292 -4.33 -4.06 17.48
CA ALA A 292 -3.03 -3.38 17.64
C ALA A 292 -1.87 -4.39 17.73
N ASN A 293 -2.10 -5.55 18.33
CA ASN A 293 -1.12 -6.64 18.39
C ASN A 293 -0.81 -7.19 16.99
N ASP A 294 -1.79 -7.29 16.10
CA ASP A 294 -1.54 -7.71 14.71
C ASP A 294 -0.65 -6.69 13.98
N LEU A 295 -0.90 -5.40 14.20
CA LEU A 295 -0.07 -4.33 13.65
C LEU A 295 1.38 -4.42 14.15
N GLU A 296 1.59 -4.71 15.44
CA GLU A 296 2.90 -4.94 16.01
C GLU A 296 3.61 -6.12 15.32
N ILE A 297 2.93 -7.27 15.25
CA ILE A 297 3.45 -8.50 14.66
C ILE A 297 3.81 -8.25 13.19
N ILE A 298 2.91 -7.67 12.40
CA ILE A 298 3.15 -7.34 10.99
C ILE A 298 4.34 -6.40 10.83
N THR A 299 4.43 -5.37 11.69
CA THR A 299 5.51 -4.40 11.57
C THR A 299 6.87 -5.03 11.87
N ARG A 300 6.96 -5.77 12.98
CA ARG A 300 8.19 -6.43 13.42
C ARG A 300 8.63 -7.56 12.49
N GLN A 301 7.69 -8.36 11.99
CA GLN A 301 7.99 -9.57 11.23
C GLN A 301 8.02 -9.39 9.71
N ARG A 302 7.45 -8.31 9.17
CA ARG A 302 7.31 -8.12 7.72
C ARG A 302 7.71 -6.73 7.24
N ILE A 303 7.17 -5.65 7.85
CA ILE A 303 7.46 -4.28 7.38
C ILE A 303 8.94 -3.93 7.58
N GLN A 304 9.54 -4.29 8.72
CA GLN A 304 10.97 -4.06 8.96
C GLN A 304 11.85 -4.74 7.89
N PHE A 305 11.48 -5.95 7.47
CA PHE A 305 12.21 -6.73 6.46
C PHE A 305 11.97 -6.26 5.02
N PHE A 306 11.01 -5.37 4.78
CA PHE A 306 10.86 -4.74 3.47
C PHE A 306 12.11 -3.93 3.10
N PHE A 307 12.72 -3.27 4.08
CA PHE A 307 13.88 -2.42 3.88
C PHE A 307 15.20 -3.22 3.85
N LEU A 308 16.07 -2.89 2.91
CA LEU A 308 17.41 -3.42 2.70
C LEU A 308 18.42 -2.89 3.71
N THR A 309 18.24 -1.66 4.21
CA THR A 309 19.18 -1.02 5.16
C THR A 309 18.99 -1.49 6.59
N PHE A 310 17.92 -2.27 6.88
CA PHE A 310 17.71 -2.86 8.19
C PHE A 310 18.64 -4.06 8.36
N GLN A 311 19.89 -3.80 8.74
CA GLN A 311 20.76 -4.84 9.29
C GLN A 311 20.16 -5.29 10.62
N GLN A 312 19.68 -6.53 10.68
CA GLN A 312 19.59 -7.19 11.96
C GLN A 312 20.98 -7.14 12.59
N VAL A 313 21.09 -6.47 13.74
CA VAL A 313 22.08 -6.83 14.74
C VAL A 313 21.73 -8.26 15.12
N VAL A 314 22.27 -9.23 14.36
CA VAL A 314 22.36 -10.58 14.85
C VAL A 314 23.27 -10.44 16.06
N HIS A 315 22.67 -10.52 17.25
CA HIS A 315 23.40 -10.87 18.45
C HIS A 315 24.02 -12.25 18.20
N THR A 316 25.19 -12.28 17.55
CA THR A 316 26.15 -13.37 17.73
C THR A 316 26.71 -13.19 19.13
N ASN A 317 25.92 -13.53 20.13
CA ASN A 317 26.32 -13.79 21.50
C ASN A 317 25.09 -14.33 22.22
N GLU A 318 24.80 -15.61 21.98
CA GLU A 318 24.46 -16.55 23.05
C GLU A 318 24.35 -17.95 22.45
N GLN A 319 25.40 -18.75 22.70
CA GLN A 319 25.26 -20.19 22.74
C GLN A 319 24.30 -20.51 23.90
N VAL A 320 23.02 -20.73 23.60
CA VAL A 320 22.15 -21.48 24.49
C VAL A 320 21.79 -22.78 23.79
N GLN A 321 22.26 -23.87 24.38
CA GLN A 321 21.98 -25.23 23.98
C GLN A 321 20.48 -25.52 24.02
N GLY A 322 20.01 -26.22 22.98
CA GLY A 322 18.86 -27.12 23.07
C GLY A 322 17.50 -26.48 22.85
N GLU A 323 17.03 -26.44 21.61
CA GLU A 323 15.74 -27.00 21.15
C GLU A 323 15.68 -26.93 19.60
N PRO A 324 15.08 -27.93 18.91
CA PRO A 324 15.04 -27.94 17.45
C PRO A 324 13.96 -26.97 16.94
N ILE A 325 14.38 -25.77 16.54
CA ILE A 325 13.52 -24.81 15.85
C ILE A 325 13.15 -25.37 14.47
N LYS A 326 11.83 -25.40 14.20
CA LYS A 326 11.18 -25.91 13.00
C LYS A 326 11.81 -25.36 11.70
N SER A 327 12.06 -26.27 10.77
CA SER A 327 12.84 -26.14 9.53
C SER A 327 12.43 -25.04 8.54
N ASN A 328 11.24 -24.44 8.66
CA ASN A 328 10.76 -23.45 7.70
C ASN A 328 11.35 -22.04 7.90
N VAL A 329 11.84 -21.71 9.11
CA VAL A 329 12.48 -20.41 9.39
C VAL A 329 13.93 -20.37 8.87
N ILE A 330 14.58 -21.53 8.83
CA ILE A 330 15.99 -21.67 8.42
C ILE A 330 16.17 -21.46 6.91
N GLN A 331 15.21 -21.85 6.08
CA GLN A 331 15.29 -21.62 4.63
C GLN A 331 15.13 -20.14 4.25
N GLN A 332 14.29 -19.38 4.95
CA GLN A 332 14.23 -17.92 4.76
C GLN A 332 15.51 -17.24 5.25
N GLN A 333 16.04 -17.63 6.42
CA GLN A 333 17.29 -17.07 6.94
C GLN A 333 18.52 -17.37 6.06
N GLN A 334 18.61 -18.55 5.42
CA GLN A 334 19.72 -18.89 4.54
C GLN A 334 19.73 -18.11 3.21
N GLN A 335 18.55 -17.81 2.64
CA GLN A 335 18.46 -16.90 1.48
C GLN A 335 18.77 -15.44 1.87
N GLN A 336 18.52 -15.05 3.12
CA GLN A 336 18.72 -13.69 3.63
C GLN A 336 20.18 -13.39 3.98
N GLN A 337 20.94 -14.33 4.56
CA GLN A 337 22.37 -14.13 4.86
C GLN A 337 23.22 -13.90 3.60
N GLN A 338 22.87 -14.54 2.47
CA GLN A 338 23.55 -14.30 1.19
C GLN A 338 23.23 -12.90 0.62
N GLN A 339 22.06 -12.34 0.93
CA GLN A 339 21.69 -11.00 0.47
C GLN A 339 22.45 -9.92 1.24
N VAL A 340 22.55 -10.02 2.57
CA VAL A 340 23.29 -9.06 3.40
C VAL A 340 24.78 -9.02 3.01
N SER A 341 25.40 -10.18 2.80
CA SER A 341 26.79 -10.30 2.34
C SER A 341 27.06 -9.60 1.00
N PHE A 342 26.09 -9.64 0.07
CA PHE A 342 26.22 -8.99 -1.24
C PHE A 342 26.20 -7.45 -1.13
N TYR A 343 25.29 -6.87 -0.34
CA TYR A 343 25.19 -5.42 -0.16
C TYR A 343 26.40 -4.85 0.59
N ASP A 344 26.91 -5.55 1.60
CA ASP A 344 28.11 -5.14 2.34
C ASP A 344 29.37 -5.15 1.46
N SER A 345 29.48 -6.11 0.52
CA SER A 345 30.60 -6.16 -0.45
C SER A 345 30.61 -4.98 -1.44
N LEU A 346 29.45 -4.36 -1.69
CA LEU A 346 29.28 -3.26 -2.64
C LEU A 346 29.33 -1.87 -2.01
N LYS A 347 29.33 -1.78 -0.67
CA LYS A 347 29.45 -0.53 0.11
C LYS A 347 30.72 0.26 -0.23
N ASN A 348 31.77 -0.40 -0.75
CA ASN A 348 33.05 0.20 -1.15
C ASN A 348 33.03 0.99 -2.48
N LYS A 349 31.87 1.23 -3.12
CA LYS A 349 31.73 2.12 -4.30
C LYS A 349 30.90 3.36 -3.94
N ASN A 350 31.60 4.36 -3.41
CA ASN A 350 31.17 5.36 -2.42
C ASN A 350 30.11 6.45 -2.76
N HIS A 351 29.44 6.47 -3.93
CA HIS A 351 28.41 7.52 -4.17
C HIS A 351 27.00 6.97 -4.43
N TYR A 352 26.89 5.81 -5.07
CA TYR A 352 25.60 5.22 -5.42
C TYR A 352 24.91 4.60 -4.19
N CYS A 353 25.68 3.91 -3.34
CA CYS A 353 25.14 3.31 -2.12
C CYS A 353 24.62 4.36 -1.14
N TRP A 354 25.22 5.56 -1.12
CA TRP A 354 24.78 6.65 -0.27
C TRP A 354 23.43 7.25 -0.71
N GLN A 355 23.25 7.49 -2.01
CA GLN A 355 21.97 7.96 -2.54
C GLN A 355 20.85 6.94 -2.30
N MET A 356 21.12 5.66 -2.55
CA MET A 356 20.19 4.57 -2.27
C MET A 356 19.80 4.52 -0.79
N TRP A 357 20.79 4.62 0.10
CA TRP A 357 20.57 4.66 1.53
C TRP A 357 19.69 5.85 1.93
N LEU A 358 19.95 7.06 1.42
CA LEU A 358 19.10 8.23 1.68
C LEU A 358 17.67 8.06 1.18
N GLU A 359 17.50 7.60 -0.08
CA GLU A 359 16.18 7.33 -0.68
C GLU A 359 15.40 6.33 0.20
N GLU A 360 16.09 5.42 0.87
CA GLU A 360 15.50 4.40 1.72
C GLU A 360 15.16 4.90 3.12
N ILE A 361 16.04 5.67 3.75
CA ILE A 361 15.76 6.34 5.03
C ILE A 361 14.56 7.29 4.88
N GLU A 362 14.49 8.06 3.80
CA GLU A 362 13.35 8.92 3.50
C GLU A 362 12.05 8.11 3.44
N PHE A 363 12.07 6.98 2.72
CA PHE A 363 10.89 6.13 2.60
C PHE A 363 10.51 5.44 3.92
N GLN A 364 11.49 5.02 4.73
CA GLN A 364 11.25 4.50 6.08
C GLN A 364 10.54 5.52 6.95
N MET A 365 10.97 6.79 6.90
CA MET A 365 10.33 7.88 7.65
C MET A 365 8.89 8.11 7.18
N GLU A 366 8.61 8.05 5.87
CA GLU A 366 7.23 8.16 5.36
C GLU A 366 6.32 7.04 5.89
N ILE A 367 6.80 5.79 5.85
CA ILE A 367 6.07 4.62 6.33
C ILE A 367 5.84 4.70 7.84
N PHE A 368 6.85 5.11 8.60
CA PHE A 368 6.75 5.31 10.03
C PHE A 368 5.73 6.39 10.40
N LEU A 369 5.74 7.52 9.69
CA LEU A 369 4.77 8.59 9.91
C LEU A 369 3.36 8.12 9.60
N ASP A 370 3.17 7.33 8.54
CA ASP A 370 1.87 6.76 8.20
C ASP A 370 1.39 5.78 9.28
N LEU A 371 2.24 4.88 9.77
CA LEU A 371 1.91 3.96 10.87
C LEU A 371 1.59 4.69 12.18
N THR A 372 2.40 5.69 12.54
CA THR A 372 2.20 6.48 13.76
C THR A 372 0.88 7.23 13.71
N ARG A 373 0.55 7.84 12.57
CA ARG A 373 -0.75 8.51 12.37
C ARG A 373 -1.91 7.54 12.49
N ALA A 374 -1.78 6.34 11.91
CA ALA A 374 -2.82 5.32 12.01
C ALA A 374 -3.16 5.03 13.48
N VAL A 375 -2.13 4.84 14.30
CA VAL A 375 -2.27 4.56 15.74
C VAL A 375 -2.77 5.76 16.53
N LEU A 376 -2.28 6.97 16.26
CA LEU A 376 -2.75 8.18 16.94
C LEU A 376 -4.25 8.42 16.71
N LEU A 377 -4.73 8.16 15.49
CA LEU A 377 -6.16 8.27 15.17
C LEU A 377 -6.98 7.17 15.86
N LEU A 378 -6.46 5.93 15.93
CA LEU A 378 -7.09 4.89 16.74
C LEU A 378 -7.25 5.34 18.20
N GLN A 379 -6.23 5.97 18.78
CA GLN A 379 -6.30 6.49 20.15
C GLN A 379 -7.32 7.60 20.29
N GLN A 380 -7.40 8.52 19.31
CA GLN A 380 -8.36 9.60 19.32
C GLN A 380 -9.80 9.07 19.28
N ASP A 381 -10.11 8.14 18.37
CA ASP A 381 -11.45 7.54 18.24
C ASP A 381 -11.86 6.81 19.53
N GLN A 382 -10.91 6.15 20.20
CA GLN A 382 -11.14 5.50 21.49
C GLN A 382 -11.41 6.50 22.63
N ILE A 383 -10.73 7.65 22.64
CA ILE A 383 -10.94 8.70 23.63
C ILE A 383 -12.32 9.34 23.44
N GLU A 384 -12.70 9.69 22.21
CA GLU A 384 -14.00 10.30 21.89
C GLU A 384 -15.18 9.37 22.22
N SER A 385 -15.00 8.06 22.02
CA SER A 385 -15.98 7.04 22.39
C SER A 385 -16.14 6.90 23.92
N ALA A 386 -15.05 7.10 24.69
CA ALA A 386 -15.05 7.02 26.15
C ALA A 386 -15.70 8.26 26.82
N THR A 387 -15.50 9.45 26.26
CA THR A 387 -16.15 10.68 26.75
C THR A 387 -17.66 10.69 26.54
N THR A 388 -18.18 9.93 25.58
CA THR A 388 -19.63 9.81 25.33
C THR A 388 -20.29 8.76 26.24
N THR A 389 -19.52 7.87 26.86
CA THR A 389 -20.01 6.73 27.66
C THR A 389 -19.61 6.84 29.13
N THR A 390 -19.81 8.01 29.75
CA THR A 390 -19.51 8.21 31.17
C THR A 390 -20.66 7.77 32.08
N THR A 391 -20.89 6.46 32.17
CA THR A 391 -21.37 5.83 33.41
C THR A 391 -21.01 4.34 33.41
N THR A 392 -20.34 3.91 34.49
CA THR A 392 -19.99 2.52 34.88
C THR A 392 -18.86 1.79 34.14
N THR A 393 -17.63 2.06 34.62
CA THR A 393 -16.60 1.09 35.06
C THR A 393 -16.36 -0.21 34.27
N THR A 394 -15.22 -0.28 33.58
CA THR A 394 -14.13 -1.27 33.80
C THR A 394 -12.96 -0.96 32.85
N THR A 395 -12.06 -0.10 33.31
CA THR A 395 -10.78 0.24 32.64
C THR A 395 -9.68 -0.69 33.13
N THR A 396 -9.44 -1.83 32.48
CA THR A 396 -8.26 -2.66 32.82
C THR A 396 -7.48 -3.32 31.68
N ASN A 397 -7.92 -3.30 30.40
CA ASN A 397 -7.17 -4.00 29.33
C ASN A 397 -6.62 -3.10 28.20
N ARG A 398 -6.80 -1.77 28.23
CA ARG A 398 -6.48 -0.88 27.09
C ARG A 398 -5.11 -0.19 27.12
N SER A 399 -4.31 -0.35 28.18
CA SER A 399 -2.98 0.28 28.29
C SER A 399 -1.83 -0.55 27.67
N GLY A 400 -2.06 -1.83 27.37
CA GLY A 400 -1.06 -2.71 26.75
C GLY A 400 -0.73 -2.32 25.31
N ASP A 401 -1.72 -1.94 24.51
CA ASP A 401 -1.52 -1.56 23.10
C ASP A 401 -0.70 -0.26 22.96
N LEU A 402 -0.76 0.62 23.95
CA LEU A 402 -0.02 1.89 23.98
C LEU A 402 1.47 1.71 24.27
N SER A 403 1.82 0.80 25.18
CA SER A 403 3.22 0.50 25.50
C SER A 403 3.89 -0.27 24.36
N THR A 404 3.17 -1.14 23.69
CA THR A 404 3.60 -1.80 22.44
C THR A 404 3.93 -0.79 21.33
N VAL A 405 3.07 0.20 21.11
CA VAL A 405 3.33 1.20 20.06
C VAL A 405 4.50 2.12 20.46
N SER A 406 4.57 2.56 21.71
CA SER A 406 5.72 3.34 22.22
C SER A 406 7.02 2.57 22.04
N THR A 407 7.04 1.29 22.40
CA THR A 407 8.22 0.43 22.21
C THR A 407 8.53 0.17 20.74
N MET A 408 7.56 0.11 19.83
CA MET A 408 7.81 0.05 18.39
C MET A 408 8.42 1.34 17.85
N LEU A 409 7.93 2.50 18.29
CA LEU A 409 8.50 3.80 17.96
C LEU A 409 9.95 3.87 18.48
N ASP A 410 10.15 3.53 19.75
CA ASP A 410 11.46 3.52 20.41
C ASP A 410 12.43 2.52 19.77
N ASN A 411 11.99 1.31 19.41
CA ASN A 411 12.83 0.31 18.76
C ASN A 411 13.20 0.71 17.33
N THR A 412 12.26 1.32 16.59
CA THR A 412 12.51 1.78 15.21
C THR A 412 13.44 2.99 15.20
N VAL A 413 13.22 3.94 16.10
CA VAL A 413 14.10 5.10 16.32
C VAL A 413 15.47 4.65 16.84
N SER A 414 15.53 3.70 17.77
CA SER A 414 16.78 3.16 18.30
C SER A 414 17.56 2.37 17.25
N ALA A 415 16.90 1.58 16.40
CA ALA A 415 17.53 0.89 15.27
C ALA A 415 18.11 1.90 14.26
N LEU A 416 17.43 3.02 14.01
CA LEU A 416 17.93 4.10 13.15
C LEU A 416 19.12 4.86 13.78
N ILE A 417 19.07 5.17 15.07
CA ILE A 417 20.15 5.89 15.76
C ILE A 417 21.38 5.01 15.96
N SER A 418 21.22 3.72 16.24
CA SER A 418 22.33 2.77 16.42
C SER A 418 23.14 2.54 15.13
N THR A 419 22.52 2.62 13.94
CA THR A 419 23.26 2.65 12.66
C THR A 419 24.13 3.91 12.47
N ARG A 420 23.78 5.02 13.14
CA ARG A 420 24.50 6.30 13.07
C ARG A 420 25.73 6.32 13.99
N SER A 421 25.69 5.65 15.14
CA SER A 421 26.79 5.68 16.12
C SER A 421 28.00 4.84 15.71
N ASN A 422 27.82 3.79 14.90
CA ASN A 422 28.93 2.92 14.49
C ASN A 422 29.76 3.44 13.29
N ASN A 423 29.25 4.40 12.51
CA ASN A 423 30.00 4.97 11.37
C ASN A 423 30.91 6.14 11.76
N ASN A 424 30.74 6.75 12.94
CA ASN A 424 31.59 7.86 13.40
C ASN A 424 32.93 7.42 14.01
N ASN A 425 33.21 6.10 14.08
CA ASN A 425 34.51 5.57 14.50
C ASN A 425 35.51 5.34 13.35
N GLN A 426 35.19 5.72 12.12
CA GLN A 426 36.18 5.76 11.04
C GLN A 426 36.79 7.17 10.95
N GLN A 427 38.06 7.24 11.36
CA GLN A 427 38.91 8.42 11.40
C GLN A 427 38.84 9.24 10.09
N VAL A 428 38.64 10.55 10.27
CA VAL A 428 38.94 11.60 9.29
C VAL A 428 40.39 11.43 8.80
N PRO A 429 40.68 11.43 7.48
CA PRO A 429 42.05 11.41 7.02
C PRO A 429 42.71 12.76 7.35
N VAL A 430 43.75 12.70 8.19
CA VAL A 430 44.63 13.82 8.51
C VAL A 430 45.28 14.32 7.22
N ALA A 431 45.14 15.63 6.97
CA ALA A 431 45.80 16.31 5.86
C ALA A 431 47.33 16.22 6.02
N LEU A 432 48.00 15.67 5.00
CA LEU A 432 49.45 15.72 4.86
C LEU A 432 49.89 17.18 4.68
N SER A 433 50.66 17.68 5.64
CA SER A 433 51.45 18.91 5.53
C SER A 433 52.57 18.76 4.49
N PRO A 434 52.92 19.83 3.75
CA PRO A 434 53.98 19.77 2.74
C PRO A 434 55.35 19.82 3.40
N SER A 435 56.22 18.88 3.05
CA SER A 435 57.63 18.93 3.39
C SER A 435 58.33 20.03 2.59
N THR A 436 58.82 21.04 3.30
CA THR A 436 59.76 22.03 2.78
C THR A 436 61.13 21.37 2.61
N SER A 437 61.60 21.33 1.36
CA SER A 437 62.99 21.12 0.99
C SER A 437 63.82 22.35 1.32
N SER A 438 64.91 22.19 2.08
CA SER A 438 66.03 23.13 2.06
C SER A 438 67.34 22.41 2.37
N VAL A 439 68.22 22.44 1.37
CA VAL A 439 69.70 22.44 1.35
C VAL A 439 70.44 21.42 2.22
#